data_AF-A0A9Q3J0C0-F1
#
_entry.id   AF-A0A9Q3J0C0-F1
#
_cell.length_a   1.000
_cell.length_b   1.000
_cell.length_c   1.000
_cell.angle_alpha   90.00
_cell.angle_beta   90.00
_cell.angle_gamma   90.00
#
_symmetry.space_group_name_H-M   'P 1'
#
loop_
_entity.id
_entity.type
_entity.pdbx_description
1 polymer ?
#
loop_
_entity_poly.entity_id
_entity_poly.type
_entity_poly.pdbx_seq_one_letter_code
_entity_poly.pdbx_strand_id
1 'polypeptide(L)'
;MGPISPTSIGGSNFVLVVVNTATRFTWVRFLKSKDEAKDKLIEIINRAENRLEKSVKRKLTNGRKEFVKKFISNFCENRGIENITTTPYTPQHNGIVEPLNHTLLDKARAMRIETGVPKELWAELINTAN
;
A
#
# COMPACT_ATOMS: atom_id res chain seq x y z
N MET A 1 1.21 4.17 -4.55
CA MET A 1 0.92 5.53 -5.05
C MET A 1 2.22 6.28 -5.21
N GLY A 2 2.24 7.31 -6.05
CA GLY A 2 3.42 8.14 -6.30
C GLY A 2 4.07 7.92 -7.67
N PRO A 3 5.14 8.67 -7.99
CA PRO A 3 5.88 9.53 -7.07
C PRO A 3 5.08 10.75 -6.60
N ILE A 4 5.21 11.13 -5.33
CA ILE A 4 4.63 12.34 -4.72
C ILE A 4 5.74 13.38 -4.59
N SER A 5 5.44 14.62 -4.93
CA SER A 5 6.36 15.75 -4.85
C SER A 5 5.75 16.87 -3.99
N PRO A 6 6.52 17.51 -3.10
CA PRO A 6 7.95 17.31 -2.82
C PRO A 6 8.24 16.00 -2.07
N THR A 7 9.51 15.60 -1.99
CA THR A 7 9.93 14.49 -1.11
C THR A 7 9.52 14.77 0.33
N SER A 8 9.02 13.75 1.04
CA SER A 8 8.60 13.93 2.43
C SER A 8 9.78 14.29 3.33
N ILE A 9 9.54 14.81 4.54
CA ILE A 9 10.60 15.00 5.55
C ILE A 9 11.41 13.71 5.79
N GLY A 10 10.75 12.55 5.82
CA GLY A 10 11.41 11.24 5.96
C GLY A 10 12.13 10.71 4.70
N GLY A 11 12.25 11.50 3.62
CA GLY A 11 12.89 11.09 2.36
C GLY A 11 12.07 10.16 1.47
N SER A 12 10.78 9.95 1.77
CA SER A 12 9.88 9.09 0.98
C SER A 12 9.29 9.84 -0.21
N ASN A 13 9.01 9.10 -1.28
CA ASN A 13 8.36 9.57 -2.51
C ASN A 13 7.15 8.72 -2.92
N PHE A 14 6.97 7.55 -2.31
CA PHE A 14 5.91 6.61 -2.66
C PHE A 14 5.16 6.13 -1.42
N VAL A 15 3.94 5.64 -1.66
CA VAL A 15 3.10 5.03 -0.62
C VAL A 15 2.68 3.63 -1.06
N LEU A 16 2.91 2.64 -0.20
CA LEU A 16 2.34 1.30 -0.31
C LEU A 16 1.13 1.22 0.62
N VAL A 17 -0.03 0.95 0.01
CA VAL A 17 -1.29 0.69 0.73
C VAL A 17 -1.61 -0.78 0.54
N VAL A 18 -1.80 -1.50 1.66
CA VAL A 18 -2.17 -2.92 1.69
C VAL A 18 -3.44 -3.03 2.52
N VAL A 19 -4.44 -3.74 1.99
CA VAL A 19 -5.73 -3.91 2.67
C VAL A 19 -5.98 -5.39 2.90
N ASN A 20 -6.32 -5.75 4.14
CA ASN A 20 -6.90 -7.05 4.45
C ASN A 20 -8.34 -7.07 3.95
N THR A 21 -8.64 -7.93 2.97
CA THR A 21 -9.97 -8.00 2.35
C THR A 21 -11.06 -8.51 3.29
N ALA A 22 -10.72 -9.28 4.34
CA ALA A 22 -11.69 -9.80 5.29
C ALA A 22 -12.06 -8.77 6.36
N THR A 23 -11.06 -8.07 6.92
CA THR A 23 -11.26 -7.16 8.06
C THR A 23 -11.34 -5.69 7.66
N ARG A 24 -11.05 -5.36 6.39
CA ARG A 24 -10.83 -3.99 5.90
C ARG A 24 -9.69 -3.25 6.60
N PHE A 25 -8.87 -3.95 7.39
CA PHE A 25 -7.71 -3.36 8.03
C PHE A 25 -6.70 -2.91 6.98
N THR A 26 -6.19 -1.69 7.11
CA THR A 26 -5.27 -1.07 6.15
C THR A 26 -3.91 -0.85 6.79
N TRP A 27 -2.86 -1.27 6.07
CA TRP A 27 -1.48 -0.87 6.34
C TRP A 27 -1.04 0.14 5.30
N VAL A 28 -0.52 1.28 5.78
CA VAL A 28 0.14 2.30 4.96
C VAL A 28 1.64 2.30 5.27
N ARG A 29 2.47 2.28 4.23
CA ARG A 29 3.93 2.38 4.32
C ARG A 29 4.46 3.42 3.35
N PHE A 30 5.36 4.27 3.83
CA PHE A 30 6.06 5.27 3.04
C PHE A 30 7.38 4.68 2.53
N LEU A 31 7.68 4.90 1.26
CA LEU A 31 8.83 4.31 0.59
C LEU A 31 9.65 5.39 -0.12
N LYS A 32 10.98 5.28 -0.07
CA LYS A 32 11.92 6.13 -0.81
C LYS A 32 12.00 5.75 -2.28
N SER A 33 11.99 4.44 -2.56
CA SER A 33 11.94 3.87 -3.91
C SER A 33 10.84 2.82 -4.04
N LYS A 34 10.53 2.41 -5.27
CA LYS A 34 9.56 1.32 -5.49
C LYS A 34 10.11 -0.04 -5.03
N ASP A 35 11.44 -0.21 -4.99
CA ASP A 35 12.12 -1.45 -4.61
C ASP A 35 11.85 -1.84 -3.15
N GLU A 36 11.71 -0.88 -2.25
CA GLU A 36 11.38 -1.11 -0.83
C GLU A 36 10.00 -1.76 -0.62
N ALA A 37 9.11 -1.71 -1.62
CA ALA A 37 7.76 -2.27 -1.52
C ALA A 37 7.76 -3.78 -1.26
N LYS A 38 8.77 -4.51 -1.79
CA LYS A 38 8.90 -5.96 -1.60
C LYS A 38 9.04 -6.30 -0.12
N ASP A 39 10.06 -5.71 0.52
CA ASP A 39 10.42 -6.05 1.89
C ASP A 39 9.33 -5.61 2.86
N LYS A 40 8.74 -4.43 2.62
CA LYS A 40 7.60 -3.94 3.42
C LYS A 40 6.36 -4.81 3.28
N LEU A 41 6.09 -5.36 2.11
CA LEU A 41 4.95 -6.28 1.95
C LEU A 41 5.19 -7.61 2.67
N ILE A 42 6.41 -8.17 2.59
CA ILE A 42 6.78 -9.38 3.33
C ILE A 42 6.65 -9.16 4.84
N GLU A 43 7.14 -8.02 5.35
CA GLU A 43 7.01 -7.62 6.75
C GLU A 43 5.53 -7.56 7.18
N ILE A 44 4.66 -6.95 6.37
CA ILE A 44 3.21 -6.88 6.63
C ILE A 44 2.60 -8.28 6.66
N ILE A 45 2.88 -9.14 5.68
CA ILE A 45 2.33 -10.50 5.61
C ILE A 45 2.72 -11.28 6.86
N ASN A 46 4.01 -11.35 7.18
CA ASN A 46 4.51 -12.11 8.32
C ASN A 46 3.89 -11.63 9.65
N ARG A 47 3.79 -10.30 9.85
CA ARG A 47 3.18 -9.74 11.06
C ARG A 47 1.67 -9.98 11.11
N ALA A 48 0.97 -9.86 9.99
CA ALA A 48 -0.47 -10.09 9.92
C ALA A 48 -0.79 -11.56 10.25
N GLU A 49 -0.05 -12.50 9.70
CA GLU A 49 -0.27 -13.92 9.96
C GLU A 49 0.05 -14.31 11.40
N ASN A 50 1.15 -13.80 11.95
CA ASN A 50 1.51 -14.04 13.35
C ASN A 50 0.43 -13.48 14.30
N ARG A 51 -0.03 -12.24 14.06
CA ARG A 51 -1.04 -11.60 14.91
C ARG A 51 -2.43 -12.23 14.81
N LEU A 52 -2.81 -12.69 13.62
CA LEU A 52 -4.14 -13.25 13.35
C LEU A 52 -4.18 -14.78 13.49
N GLU A 53 -3.03 -15.41 13.75
CA GLU A 53 -2.85 -16.87 13.77
C GLU A 53 -3.43 -17.56 12.54
N LYS A 54 -3.33 -16.89 11.38
CA LYS A 54 -3.92 -17.30 10.11
C LYS A 54 -2.97 -17.03 8.98
N SER A 55 -2.70 -18.02 8.15
CA SER A 55 -1.90 -17.85 6.94
C SER A 55 -2.64 -17.04 5.88
N VAL A 56 -1.94 -16.13 5.21
CA VAL A 56 -2.42 -15.46 4.00
C VAL A 56 -2.51 -16.51 2.89
N LYS A 57 -3.68 -16.65 2.27
CA LYS A 57 -3.89 -17.62 1.19
C LYS A 57 -3.74 -17.01 -0.19
N ARG A 58 -4.11 -15.74 -0.35
CA ARG A 58 -4.18 -15.06 -1.64
C ARG A 58 -3.70 -13.63 -1.52
N LYS A 59 -2.91 -13.19 -2.49
CA LYS A 59 -2.47 -11.81 -2.66
C LYS A 59 -3.03 -11.27 -3.96
N LEU A 60 -3.69 -10.12 -3.89
CA LEU A 60 -4.24 -9.44 -5.06
C LEU A 60 -3.35 -8.23 -5.41
N THR A 61 -3.06 -8.03 -6.69
CA THR A 61 -2.30 -6.88 -7.16
C THR A 61 -2.87 -6.39 -8.48
N ASN A 62 -2.92 -5.07 -8.68
CA ASN A 62 -3.35 -4.50 -9.95
C ASN A 62 -2.31 -4.79 -11.05
N GLY A 63 -2.76 -5.21 -12.23
CA GLY A 63 -1.89 -5.62 -13.35
C GLY A 63 -0.93 -4.56 -13.89
N ARG A 64 -1.03 -3.30 -13.43
CA ARG A 64 -0.12 -2.21 -13.82
C ARG A 64 1.22 -2.22 -13.07
N LYS A 65 1.39 -3.04 -12.04
CA LYS A 65 2.61 -3.07 -11.20
C LYS A 65 3.44 -4.32 -11.46
N GLU A 66 4.02 -4.41 -12.65
CA GLU A 66 5.00 -5.45 -13.03
C GLU A 66 6.16 -5.57 -12.03
N PHE A 67 6.55 -4.42 -11.46
CA PHE A 67 7.63 -4.31 -10.48
C PHE A 67 7.43 -5.23 -9.26
N VAL A 68 6.25 -5.23 -8.66
CA VAL A 68 5.96 -6.05 -7.47
C VAL A 68 5.87 -7.53 -7.81
N LYS A 69 5.45 -7.85 -9.05
CA LYS A 69 5.21 -9.21 -9.50
C LYS A 69 6.51 -10.04 -9.50
N LYS A 70 7.58 -9.54 -10.12
CA LYS A 70 8.85 -10.29 -10.25
C LYS A 70 9.51 -10.55 -8.89
N PHE A 71 9.49 -9.56 -7.99
CA PHE A 71 10.20 -9.65 -6.72
C PHE A 71 9.49 -10.45 -5.64
N ILE A 72 8.16 -10.53 -5.68
CA ILE A 72 7.35 -11.21 -4.66
C ILE A 72 6.88 -12.60 -5.11
N SER A 73 6.97 -12.94 -6.40
CA SER A 73 6.52 -14.26 -6.90
C SER A 73 7.15 -15.41 -6.13
N ASN A 74 8.48 -15.43 -6.02
CA ASN A 74 9.20 -16.48 -5.30
C ASN A 74 8.80 -16.59 -3.83
N PHE A 75 8.59 -15.45 -3.13
CA PHE A 75 8.12 -15.47 -1.75
C PHE A 75 6.73 -16.09 -1.63
N CYS A 76 5.81 -15.73 -2.52
CA CYS A 76 4.47 -16.27 -2.52
C CYS A 76 4.44 -17.76 -2.90
N GLU A 77 5.19 -18.16 -3.93
CA GLU A 77 5.30 -19.55 -4.38
C GLU A 77 5.83 -20.46 -3.27
N ASN A 78 6.94 -20.06 -2.62
CA ASN A 78 7.53 -20.83 -1.51
C ASN A 78 6.60 -20.93 -0.29
N ARG A 79 5.62 -20.03 -0.15
CA ARG A 79 4.65 -20.03 0.95
C ARG A 79 3.27 -20.57 0.54
N GLY A 80 3.09 -20.99 -0.71
CA GLY A 80 1.79 -21.43 -1.23
C GLY A 80 0.74 -20.31 -1.27
N ILE A 81 1.15 -19.04 -1.37
CA ILE A 81 0.26 -17.89 -1.49
C ILE A 81 -0.09 -17.68 -2.96
N GLU A 82 -1.38 -17.72 -3.29
CA GLU A 82 -1.85 -17.50 -4.65
C GLU A 82 -1.67 -16.03 -5.06
N ASN A 83 -0.96 -15.77 -6.16
CA ASN A 83 -0.77 -14.44 -6.72
C ASN A 83 -1.83 -14.14 -7.78
N ILE A 84 -2.88 -13.41 -7.40
CA ILE A 84 -3.92 -12.98 -8.32
C ILE A 84 -3.57 -11.59 -8.87
N THR A 85 -3.35 -11.51 -10.17
CA THR A 85 -3.20 -10.24 -10.87
C THR A 85 -4.55 -9.84 -11.45
N THR A 86 -5.15 -8.76 -10.94
CA THR A 86 -6.43 -8.28 -11.48
C THR A 86 -6.18 -7.55 -12.80
N THR A 87 -7.01 -7.85 -13.79
CA THR A 87 -7.12 -7.01 -14.99
C THR A 87 -7.65 -5.63 -14.58
N PRO A 88 -7.41 -4.55 -15.36
CA PRO A 88 -7.82 -3.19 -14.98
C PRO A 88 -9.31 -2.98 -14.70
N TYR A 89 -10.16 -4.00 -14.80
CA TYR A 89 -11.61 -3.93 -14.70
C TYR A 89 -12.25 -5.08 -13.90
N THR A 90 -11.54 -5.74 -12.98
CA THR A 90 -12.19 -6.61 -11.98
C THR A 90 -12.62 -5.76 -10.77
N PRO A 91 -13.87 -5.28 -10.69
CA PRO A 91 -14.23 -4.14 -9.84
C PRO A 91 -14.24 -4.48 -8.36
N GLN A 92 -14.48 -5.76 -8.00
CA GLN A 92 -14.67 -6.14 -6.59
C GLN A 92 -13.42 -5.94 -5.72
N HIS A 93 -12.22 -5.95 -6.32
CA HIS A 93 -10.96 -5.99 -5.57
C HIS A 93 -10.08 -4.75 -5.77
N ASN A 94 -9.92 -4.27 -7.01
CA ASN A 94 -9.34 -2.93 -7.24
C ASN A 94 -10.24 -1.84 -6.63
N GLY A 95 -11.55 -2.08 -6.58
CA GLY A 95 -12.55 -1.15 -6.03
C GLY A 95 -12.45 -0.91 -4.52
N ILE A 96 -11.58 -1.60 -3.77
CA ILE A 96 -11.33 -1.28 -2.36
C ILE A 96 -10.10 -0.37 -2.23
N VAL A 97 -9.00 -0.73 -2.88
CA VAL A 97 -7.71 -0.05 -2.71
C VAL A 97 -7.67 1.27 -3.47
N GLU A 98 -8.27 1.34 -4.67
CA GLU A 98 -8.26 2.57 -5.46
C GLU A 98 -9.05 3.71 -4.79
N PRO A 99 -10.31 3.52 -4.36
CA PRO A 99 -11.02 4.57 -3.62
C PRO A 99 -10.32 4.95 -2.33
N LEU A 100 -9.75 3.99 -1.60
CA LEU A 100 -9.01 4.27 -0.38
C LEU A 100 -7.78 5.17 -0.62
N ASN A 101 -7.03 4.91 -1.70
CA ASN A 101 -5.91 5.77 -2.08
C ASN A 101 -6.38 7.22 -2.36
N HIS A 102 -7.52 7.39 -3.02
CA HIS A 102 -8.12 8.72 -3.25
C HIS A 102 -8.52 9.37 -1.92
N THR A 103 -9.27 8.65 -1.07
CA THR A 103 -9.71 9.16 0.23
C THR A 103 -8.52 9.59 1.11
N LEU A 104 -7.43 8.82 1.15
CA LEU A 104 -6.23 9.18 1.92
C LEU A 104 -5.59 10.47 1.41
N LEU A 105 -5.48 10.64 0.08
CA LEU A 105 -4.92 11.85 -0.51
C LEU A 105 -5.80 13.06 -0.28
N ASP A 106 -7.12 12.91 -0.42
CA ASP A 106 -8.07 14.02 -0.27
C ASP A 106 -8.12 14.48 1.19
N LYS A 107 -8.16 13.55 2.15
CA LYS A 107 -8.05 13.87 3.59
C LYS A 107 -6.74 14.57 3.91
N ALA A 108 -5.60 14.04 3.44
CA ALA A 108 -4.30 14.66 3.66
C ALA A 108 -4.23 16.07 3.06
N ARG A 109 -4.81 16.28 1.87
CA ARG A 109 -4.89 17.59 1.22
C ARG A 109 -5.75 18.57 2.00
N ALA A 110 -6.92 18.14 2.47
CA ALA A 110 -7.82 18.95 3.28
C ALA A 110 -7.15 19.38 4.60
N MET A 111 -6.55 18.43 5.33
CA MET A 111 -5.80 18.72 6.56
C MET A 111 -4.66 19.71 6.31
N ARG A 112 -3.93 19.58 5.20
CA ARG A 112 -2.86 20.52 4.84
C ARG A 112 -3.37 21.93 4.60
N ILE A 113 -4.50 22.06 3.90
CA ILE A 113 -5.11 23.38 3.60
C ILE A 113 -5.54 24.04 4.91
N GLU A 114 -6.19 23.28 5.78
CA GLU A 114 -6.67 23.77 7.08
C GLU A 114 -5.53 24.19 8.01
N THR A 115 -4.47 23.38 8.11
CA THR A 115 -3.37 23.61 9.05
C THR A 115 -2.26 24.51 8.50
N GLY A 116 -2.23 24.75 7.19
CA GLY A 116 -1.20 25.56 6.53
C GLY A 116 0.20 24.93 6.53
N VAL A 117 0.34 23.64 6.86
CA VAL A 117 1.66 23.00 7.00
C VAL A 117 2.39 22.81 5.66
N PRO A 118 3.74 22.74 5.68
CA PRO A 118 4.55 22.48 4.50
C PRO A 118 4.14 21.22 3.72
N LYS A 119 4.36 21.22 2.39
CA LYS A 119 3.96 20.09 1.52
C LYS A 119 4.80 18.83 1.78
N GLU A 120 5.98 19.00 2.34
CA GLU A 120 6.94 17.96 2.75
C GLU A 120 6.37 17.07 3.88
N LEU A 121 5.35 17.54 4.61
CA LEU A 121 4.65 16.76 5.63
C LEU A 121 3.56 15.83 5.06
N TRP A 122 3.53 15.62 3.74
CA TRP A 122 2.47 14.81 3.12
C TRP A 122 2.43 13.38 3.66
N ALA A 123 3.57 12.80 4.07
CA ALA A 123 3.62 11.43 4.56
C ALA A 123 2.95 11.34 5.94
N GLU A 124 3.26 12.28 6.82
CA GLU A 124 2.67 12.43 8.14
C GLU A 124 1.17 12.69 8.04
N LEU A 125 0.75 13.56 7.12
CA LEU A 125 -0.67 13.84 6.87
C LEU A 125 -1.43 12.61 6.36
N ILE A 126 -0.84 11.83 5.44
CA ILE A 126 -1.44 10.56 4.98
C ILE A 126 -1.50 9.54 6.13
N ASN A 127 -0.48 9.49 6.98
CA ASN A 127 -0.46 8.59 8.13
C ASN A 127 -1.57 8.92 9.13
N THR A 128 -1.83 10.21 9.36
CA THR A 128 -2.92 10.71 10.20
C THR A 128 -4.30 10.49 9.56
N ALA A 129 -4.39 10.44 8.23
CA ALA A 129 -5.64 10.25 7.49
C ALA A 129 -6.15 8.80 7.47
N ASN A 130 -5.28 7.83 7.81
CA ASN A 130 -5.52 6.39 7.69
C ASN A 130 -6.24 5.79 8.89
#